data_AF-A0A945CIY7-F1
#
_entry.id   AF-A0A945CIY7-F1
#
_cell.length_a   1.000
_cell.length_b   1.000
_cell.length_c   1.000
_cell.angle_alpha   90.00
_cell.angle_beta   90.00
_cell.angle_gamma   90.00
#
_symmetry.space_group_name_H-M   'P 1'
#
loop_
_entity.id
_entity.type
_entity.pdbx_description
1 polymer ?
#
loop_
_entity_poly.entity_id
_entity_poly.type
_entity_poly.pdbx_seq_one_letter_code
_entity_poly.pdbx_strand_id
1 'polypeptide(L)'
;MALDTTSVAQEWIQLLEVADVTIDGTPSQTWRISDRNIALSDDTFYRHRLRQVPPITLSAGRLIQPRLVSPDITLVIDDSDDAVRTIIDANNGLAGKVFTLKLGQGKTAGNYQTRFTGTVQFPGGIQWGDQTVIIRLDNALETDSVTMPPNKFFTSDYPDVEAKSEFLPFPVVYGDFRTTAGNGETVPCFMIEEVATRQYKFKIADHQILEIEAVYRNGVDITGEILSSSTALAEFTWGAPVDDDYDPDVDGISANINGKLASTFVAGRYGTPAVVARDIIVSYMGRTNSDIDLLAFTEWDWSTGPDEMVRRWIGTEAAASTYLAELMDEAFWDLLIDADGVYTVKPRWATGAADDITFREADIAIQPNGSRDFHVERDPERTFANQVVADHLRRPGLWDGAVLSTEAIWAATLTLDDTDSQTAVGQTRRYRLKLSWVFSTSGATDRAQRHLMAFAQEVEMLNTTLGPGAVTLFPGDQFQLIYSKYEILSTLGTPFMVRDVAPHIETMLTQVRAWNLDDFSAKRYQADGSASWTGGATAYAKEVDGFYADANGEADPGDATSGGQVYF
;
A
#
# COMPACT_ATOMS: atom_id res chain seq x y z
N MET A 1 -19.43 -11.83 -11.78
CA MET A 1 -20.89 -11.90 -12.03
C MET A 1 -21.56 -11.17 -10.87
N ALA A 2 -22.17 -10.03 -11.17
CA ALA A 2 -22.62 -9.05 -10.17
C ALA A 2 -23.80 -9.61 -9.35
N LEU A 3 -23.80 -9.30 -8.06
CA LEU A 3 -24.94 -9.50 -7.18
C LEU A 3 -26.17 -8.77 -7.79
N ASP A 4 -27.36 -9.38 -7.77
CA ASP A 4 -28.58 -8.72 -8.25
C ASP A 4 -29.00 -7.65 -7.23
N THR A 5 -28.48 -6.44 -7.44
CA THR A 5 -28.71 -5.25 -6.60
C THR A 5 -30.06 -4.58 -6.88
N THR A 6 -30.85 -5.06 -7.84
CA THR A 6 -32.10 -4.42 -8.28
C THR A 6 -33.34 -4.95 -7.56
N SER A 7 -33.24 -6.04 -6.78
CA SER A 7 -34.37 -6.62 -6.05
C SER A 7 -34.49 -6.09 -4.62
N VAL A 8 -35.58 -5.36 -4.36
CA VAL A 8 -35.88 -4.68 -3.08
C VAL A 8 -36.36 -5.65 -1.98
N ALA A 9 -36.36 -6.97 -2.20
CA ALA A 9 -36.92 -7.93 -1.24
C ALA A 9 -36.39 -9.37 -1.38
N GLN A 10 -35.07 -9.58 -1.32
CA GLN A 10 -34.52 -10.92 -1.09
C GLN A 10 -33.65 -10.93 0.16
N GLU A 11 -33.95 -11.85 1.08
CA GLU A 11 -33.19 -12.01 2.34
C GLU A 11 -31.80 -12.55 2.03
N TRP A 12 -30.78 -11.77 2.38
CA TRP A 12 -29.38 -12.16 2.28
C TRP A 12 -29.00 -13.10 3.41
N ILE A 13 -28.06 -14.00 3.13
CA ILE A 13 -27.67 -15.10 4.01
C ILE A 13 -26.17 -15.02 4.27
N GLN A 14 -25.78 -15.30 5.51
CA GLN A 14 -24.38 -15.29 5.94
C GLN A 14 -23.89 -16.72 6.09
N LEU A 15 -22.82 -17.03 5.39
CA LEU A 15 -22.18 -18.33 5.47
C LEU A 15 -20.80 -18.15 6.06
N LEU A 16 -20.52 -18.84 7.15
CA LEU A 16 -19.20 -18.85 7.76
C LEU A 16 -18.62 -20.27 7.67
N GLU A 17 -17.40 -20.34 7.18
CA GLU A 17 -16.66 -21.59 7.00
C GLU A 17 -15.36 -21.56 7.79
N VAL A 18 -15.04 -22.68 8.45
CA VAL A 18 -13.73 -22.91 9.08
C VAL A 18 -13.21 -24.23 8.57
N ALA A 19 -12.12 -24.19 7.80
CA ALA A 19 -11.51 -25.39 7.23
C ALA A 19 -10.63 -26.11 8.26
N ASP A 20 -10.30 -27.36 7.94
CA ASP A 20 -9.35 -28.20 8.68
C ASP A 20 -9.66 -28.38 10.17
N VAL A 21 -10.93 -28.44 10.55
CA VAL A 21 -11.34 -28.71 11.93
C VAL A 21 -11.64 -30.19 12.16
N THR A 22 -11.49 -30.62 13.40
CA THR A 22 -11.98 -31.91 13.89
C THR A 22 -13.41 -31.73 14.37
N ILE A 23 -14.35 -32.45 13.77
CA ILE A 23 -15.77 -32.46 14.17
C ILE A 23 -16.15 -33.90 14.50
N ASP A 24 -16.70 -34.13 15.69
CA ASP A 24 -17.13 -35.45 16.17
C ASP A 24 -16.02 -36.52 16.01
N GLY A 25 -14.77 -36.14 16.26
CA GLY A 25 -13.60 -37.02 16.14
C GLY A 25 -13.09 -37.25 14.70
N THR A 26 -13.71 -36.65 13.69
CA THR A 26 -13.27 -36.74 12.29
C THR A 26 -12.42 -35.52 11.95
N PRO A 27 -11.12 -35.69 11.61
CA PRO A 27 -10.23 -34.58 11.26
C PRO A 27 -10.51 -34.04 9.85
N SER A 28 -9.93 -32.86 9.55
CA SER A 28 -9.96 -32.22 8.22
C SER A 28 -11.37 -31.99 7.66
N GLN A 29 -12.30 -31.63 8.52
CA GLN A 29 -13.67 -31.23 8.17
C GLN A 29 -13.76 -29.71 8.00
N THR A 30 -14.81 -29.26 7.29
CA THR A 30 -15.20 -27.84 7.26
C THR A 30 -16.35 -27.61 8.22
N TRP A 31 -16.15 -26.77 9.22
CA TRP A 31 -17.25 -26.29 10.07
C TRP A 31 -18.03 -25.22 9.33
N ARG A 32 -19.34 -25.44 9.16
CA ARG A 32 -20.23 -24.58 8.38
C ARG A 32 -21.38 -24.06 9.24
N ILE A 33 -21.38 -22.76 9.50
CA ILE A 33 -22.41 -22.10 10.31
C ILE A 33 -22.98 -20.87 9.61
N SER A 34 -24.20 -20.51 10.01
CA SER A 34 -25.01 -19.49 9.36
C SER A 34 -25.97 -18.85 10.36
N ASP A 35 -26.55 -17.71 10.00
CA ASP A 35 -27.66 -17.02 10.69
C ASP A 35 -28.99 -17.80 10.60
N ARG A 36 -29.03 -18.86 9.80
CA ARG A 36 -30.18 -19.75 9.62
C ARG A 36 -29.77 -21.13 9.11
N ASN A 37 -30.65 -22.12 9.18
CA ASN A 37 -30.39 -23.42 8.55
C ASN A 37 -30.58 -23.28 7.05
N ILE A 38 -29.55 -23.61 6.27
CA ILE A 38 -29.62 -23.59 4.81
C ILE A 38 -28.88 -24.78 4.19
N ALA A 39 -29.54 -25.42 3.22
CA ALA A 39 -28.92 -26.34 2.28
C ALA A 39 -28.82 -25.63 0.92
N LEU A 40 -27.60 -25.58 0.40
CA LEU A 40 -27.32 -25.08 -0.94
C LEU A 40 -27.63 -26.16 -2.00
N SER A 41 -27.63 -25.75 -3.27
CA SER A 41 -27.97 -26.58 -4.43
C SER A 41 -26.98 -27.71 -4.71
N ASP A 42 -25.78 -27.63 -4.13
CA ASP A 42 -24.70 -28.62 -4.18
C ASP A 42 -24.71 -29.56 -2.97
N ASP A 43 -25.81 -29.59 -2.21
CA ASP A 43 -25.99 -30.32 -0.94
C ASP A 43 -25.11 -29.84 0.22
N THR A 44 -24.39 -28.72 0.07
CA THR A 44 -23.65 -28.10 1.17
C THR A 44 -24.63 -27.55 2.22
N PHE A 45 -24.48 -27.98 3.47
CA PHE A 45 -25.36 -27.58 4.58
C PHE A 45 -24.67 -26.69 5.61
N TYR A 46 -25.35 -25.61 6.01
CA TYR A 46 -24.94 -24.69 7.07
C TYR A 46 -25.93 -24.73 8.23
N ARG A 47 -25.39 -24.81 9.45
CA ARG A 47 -26.18 -24.87 10.69
C ARG A 47 -26.47 -23.47 11.22
N HIS A 48 -27.71 -23.24 11.66
CA HIS A 48 -28.10 -22.04 12.38
C HIS A 48 -27.39 -22.00 13.74
N ARG A 49 -26.32 -21.21 13.81
CA ARG A 49 -25.55 -21.02 15.04
C ARG A 49 -25.06 -19.58 15.20
N LEU A 50 -25.06 -18.76 14.15
CA LEU A 50 -24.66 -17.36 14.28
C LEU A 50 -25.82 -16.58 14.93
N ARG A 51 -25.68 -16.18 16.20
CA ARG A 51 -26.76 -15.50 16.95
C ARG A 51 -26.91 -14.04 16.59
N GLN A 52 -25.78 -13.38 16.30
CA GLN A 52 -25.74 -11.98 15.97
C GLN A 52 -24.87 -11.81 14.75
N VAL A 53 -25.36 -11.02 13.81
CA VAL A 53 -24.58 -10.54 12.67
C VAL A 53 -23.46 -9.66 13.21
N PRO A 54 -22.19 -10.03 13.01
CA PRO A 54 -21.09 -9.15 13.35
C PRO A 54 -21.25 -7.84 12.58
N PRO A 55 -21.14 -6.66 13.22
CA PRO A 55 -20.82 -5.48 12.46
C PRO A 55 -19.45 -5.74 11.82
N ILE A 56 -19.43 -5.77 10.49
CA ILE A 56 -18.17 -5.75 9.75
C ILE A 56 -17.82 -4.28 9.63
N THR A 57 -16.68 -3.85 10.15
CA THR A 57 -16.17 -2.51 9.85
C THR A 57 -14.85 -2.70 9.14
N LEU A 58 -14.81 -2.29 7.88
CA LEU A 58 -13.61 -2.30 7.07
C LEU A 58 -13.12 -0.86 6.96
N SER A 59 -11.82 -0.62 7.15
CA SER A 59 -11.24 0.73 7.10
C SER A 59 -9.96 0.72 6.27
N ALA A 60 -9.73 1.78 5.48
CA ALA A 60 -8.50 2.06 4.76
C ALA A 60 -7.79 3.26 5.40
N GLY A 61 -7.14 3.03 6.54
CA GLY A 61 -6.15 3.95 7.13
C GLY A 61 -6.58 5.41 7.22
N ARG A 62 -5.59 6.31 7.20
CA ARG A 62 -5.78 7.76 7.06
C ARG A 62 -5.00 8.25 5.85
N LEU A 63 -5.33 9.44 5.34
CA LEU A 63 -4.71 9.99 4.14
C LEU A 63 -3.19 10.17 4.26
N ILE A 64 -2.73 10.59 5.44
CA ILE A 64 -1.29 10.81 5.76
C ILE A 64 -0.63 9.59 6.42
N GLN A 65 -1.39 8.53 6.66
CA GLN A 65 -0.92 7.29 7.23
C GLN A 65 -1.70 6.17 6.56
N PRO A 66 -1.33 5.79 5.32
CA PRO A 66 -1.86 4.60 4.67
C PRO A 66 -1.40 3.39 5.49
N ARG A 67 -2.12 3.14 6.58
CA ARG A 67 -1.93 1.95 7.37
C ARG A 67 -2.73 0.88 6.68
N LEU A 68 -2.08 -0.26 6.53
CA LEU A 68 -2.71 -1.55 6.43
C LEU A 68 -3.58 -1.73 7.68
N VAL A 69 -4.83 -1.25 7.64
CA VAL A 69 -5.75 -1.44 8.76
C VAL A 69 -6.30 -2.85 8.61
N SER A 70 -5.97 -3.69 9.58
CA SER A 70 -6.49 -5.05 9.64
C SER A 70 -7.97 -4.98 9.99
N PRO A 71 -8.88 -5.40 9.11
CA PRO A 71 -10.27 -5.54 9.51
C PRO A 71 -10.34 -6.60 10.62
N ASP A 72 -11.15 -6.34 11.63
CA ASP A 72 -11.49 -7.28 12.69
C ASP A 72 -12.98 -7.64 12.62
N ILE A 73 -13.30 -8.89 12.94
CA ILE A 73 -14.67 -9.36 13.05
C ILE A 73 -14.86 -10.04 14.39
N THR A 74 -15.94 -9.67 15.09
CA THR A 74 -16.38 -10.37 16.30
C THR A 74 -17.60 -11.24 15.99
N LEU A 75 -17.42 -12.55 16.01
CA LEU A 75 -18.47 -13.55 15.85
C LEU A 75 -19.14 -13.86 17.18
N VAL A 76 -20.48 -13.94 17.18
CA VAL A 76 -21.26 -14.42 18.34
C VAL A 76 -22.02 -15.69 17.95
N ILE A 77 -21.59 -16.82 18.49
CA ILE A 77 -22.07 -18.15 18.12
C ILE A 77 -22.89 -18.74 19.27
N ASP A 78 -24.03 -19.37 18.94
CA ASP A 78 -24.89 -20.13 19.84
C ASP A 78 -24.21 -21.42 20.28
N ASP A 79 -24.02 -21.55 21.59
CA ASP A 79 -23.46 -22.73 22.25
C ASP A 79 -24.38 -23.21 23.37
N SER A 80 -25.70 -23.06 23.17
CA SER A 80 -26.71 -23.47 24.14
C SER A 80 -26.75 -24.98 24.42
N ASP A 81 -26.12 -25.81 23.57
CA ASP A 81 -26.05 -27.26 23.66
C ASP A 81 -24.62 -27.82 23.79
N ASP A 82 -23.64 -26.97 24.14
CA ASP A 82 -22.22 -27.30 24.31
C ASP A 82 -21.50 -27.88 23.06
N ALA A 83 -22.16 -27.88 21.90
CA ALA A 83 -21.60 -28.45 20.68
C ALA A 83 -20.43 -27.63 20.13
N VAL A 84 -20.48 -26.30 20.27
CA VAL A 84 -19.41 -25.41 19.78
C VAL A 84 -18.19 -25.54 20.67
N ARG A 85 -18.40 -25.63 21.99
CA ARG A 85 -17.31 -25.87 22.94
C ARG A 85 -16.54 -27.15 22.64
N THR A 86 -17.25 -28.23 22.36
CA THR A 86 -16.65 -29.52 22.00
C THR A 86 -15.76 -29.40 20.76
N ILE A 87 -16.20 -28.67 19.73
CA ILE A 87 -15.41 -28.44 18.52
C ILE A 87 -14.17 -27.59 18.82
N ILE A 88 -14.29 -26.51 19.58
CA ILE A 88 -13.16 -25.62 19.88
C ILE A 88 -12.08 -26.35 20.70
N ASP A 89 -12.49 -27.11 21.71
CA ASP A 89 -11.57 -27.89 22.56
C ASP A 89 -10.84 -28.98 21.75
N ALA A 90 -11.56 -29.68 20.86
CA ALA A 90 -10.96 -30.69 19.98
C ALA A 90 -9.93 -30.11 18.98
N ASN A 91 -9.94 -28.79 18.77
CA ASN A 91 -9.09 -28.10 17.80
C ASN A 91 -8.12 -27.11 18.47
N ASN A 92 -7.75 -27.33 19.72
CA ASN A 92 -6.79 -26.51 20.46
C ASN A 92 -7.15 -25.01 20.42
N GLY A 93 -8.40 -24.68 20.70
CA GLY A 93 -8.85 -23.29 20.71
C GLY A 93 -8.94 -22.66 19.31
N LEU A 94 -9.02 -23.47 18.24
CA LEU A 94 -9.02 -23.01 16.84
C LEU A 94 -7.81 -22.14 16.47
N ALA A 95 -6.70 -22.28 17.20
CA ALA A 95 -5.48 -21.51 16.94
C ALA A 95 -4.98 -21.76 15.50
N GLY A 96 -4.71 -20.67 14.76
CA GLY A 96 -4.26 -20.72 13.36
C GLY A 96 -5.31 -21.21 12.35
N LYS A 97 -6.57 -21.41 12.76
CA LYS A 97 -7.65 -21.76 11.83
C LYS A 97 -8.14 -20.53 11.09
N VAL A 98 -8.36 -20.71 9.79
CA VAL A 98 -8.86 -19.67 8.89
C VAL A 98 -10.38 -19.73 8.84
N PHE A 99 -10.99 -18.58 9.06
CA PHE A 99 -12.42 -18.33 8.96
C PHE A 99 -12.70 -17.55 7.69
N THR A 100 -13.70 -18.00 6.92
CA THR A 100 -14.15 -17.33 5.69
C THR A 100 -15.62 -16.98 5.83
N LEU A 101 -15.93 -15.69 5.82
CA LEU A 101 -17.29 -15.17 5.80
C LEU A 101 -17.71 -14.89 4.37
N LYS A 102 -18.84 -15.45 3.95
CA LYS A 102 -19.44 -15.24 2.62
C LYS A 102 -20.85 -14.67 2.76
N LEU A 103 -21.19 -13.75 1.86
CA LEU A 103 -22.53 -13.16 1.75
C LEU A 103 -23.13 -13.47 0.39
N GLY A 104 -24.40 -13.83 0.37
CA GLY A 104 -25.10 -14.14 -0.87
C GLY A 104 -26.59 -14.34 -0.69
N GLN A 105 -27.23 -14.83 -1.75
CA GLN A 105 -28.68 -14.97 -1.83
C GLN A 105 -29.11 -16.34 -2.35
N GLY A 106 -30.25 -16.80 -1.84
CA GLY A 106 -30.90 -18.01 -2.32
C GLY A 106 -30.15 -19.28 -1.93
N LYS A 107 -30.28 -20.34 -2.73
CA LYS A 107 -29.67 -21.65 -2.46
C LYS A 107 -28.51 -21.99 -3.40
N THR A 108 -28.18 -21.13 -4.35
CA THR A 108 -27.13 -21.42 -5.33
C THR A 108 -25.78 -21.03 -4.74
N ALA A 109 -24.82 -21.96 -4.64
CA ALA A 109 -23.51 -21.69 -4.04
C ALA A 109 -22.74 -20.56 -4.76
N GLY A 110 -22.85 -20.47 -6.09
CA GLY A 110 -22.25 -19.39 -6.89
C GLY A 110 -22.82 -18.00 -6.65
N ASN A 111 -23.89 -17.86 -5.87
CA ASN A 111 -24.45 -16.55 -5.49
C ASN A 111 -23.77 -15.95 -4.24
N TYR A 112 -22.83 -16.66 -3.63
CA TYR A 112 -22.14 -16.22 -2.43
C TYR A 112 -20.73 -15.71 -2.76
N GLN A 113 -20.36 -14.57 -2.19
CA GLN A 113 -19.05 -13.95 -2.33
C GLN A 113 -18.38 -13.85 -0.96
N THR A 114 -17.08 -14.12 -0.91
CA THR A 114 -16.26 -13.86 0.28
C THR A 114 -16.28 -12.38 0.62
N ARG A 115 -16.40 -12.07 1.92
CA ARG A 115 -16.33 -10.71 2.45
C ARG A 115 -15.21 -10.50 3.43
N PHE A 116 -14.80 -11.56 4.11
CA PHE A 116 -13.73 -11.51 5.07
C PHE A 116 -13.10 -12.87 5.21
N THR A 117 -11.78 -12.86 5.27
CA THR A 117 -10.98 -14.02 5.66
C THR A 117 -10.07 -13.60 6.81
N GLY A 118 -10.06 -14.37 7.89
CA GLY A 118 -9.26 -14.04 9.07
C GLY A 118 -8.97 -15.25 9.95
N THR A 119 -8.12 -15.04 10.96
CA THR A 119 -7.70 -16.08 11.91
C THR A 119 -8.08 -15.69 13.33
N VAL A 120 -8.30 -16.68 14.18
CA VAL A 120 -8.59 -16.43 15.61
C VAL A 120 -7.37 -15.79 16.28
N GLN A 121 -7.58 -14.64 16.92
CA GLN A 121 -6.54 -13.99 17.72
C GLN A 121 -6.12 -14.91 18.88
N PHE A 122 -4.83 -15.19 19.03
CA PHE A 122 -4.36 -16.06 20.11
C PHE A 122 -3.10 -15.49 20.78
N PRO A 123 -3.08 -15.38 22.14
CA PRO A 123 -4.13 -15.74 23.08
C PRO A 123 -5.24 -14.68 23.19
N GLY A 124 -6.45 -15.09 23.59
CA GLY A 124 -7.52 -14.18 24.02
C GLY A 124 -8.62 -13.85 23.01
N GLY A 125 -8.56 -14.40 21.79
CA GLY A 125 -9.60 -14.21 20.77
C GLY A 125 -10.87 -15.03 20.98
N ILE A 126 -10.93 -15.93 21.97
CA ILE A 126 -12.16 -16.69 22.31
C ILE A 126 -12.60 -16.33 23.72
N GLN A 127 -13.86 -15.91 23.85
CA GLN A 127 -14.51 -15.63 25.12
C GLN A 127 -15.78 -16.48 25.27
N TRP A 128 -15.96 -17.03 26.46
CA TRP A 128 -17.09 -17.92 26.78
C TRP A 128 -18.15 -17.15 27.56
N GLY A 129 -19.38 -17.17 27.06
CA GLY A 129 -20.59 -16.82 27.80
C GLY A 129 -21.33 -18.07 28.30
N ASP A 130 -22.48 -17.86 28.94
CA ASP A 130 -23.31 -18.93 29.49
C ASP A 130 -24.01 -19.78 28.41
N GLN A 131 -24.30 -19.20 27.25
CA GLN A 131 -24.95 -19.87 26.11
C GLN A 131 -24.35 -19.46 24.75
N THR A 132 -23.22 -18.75 24.79
CA THR A 132 -22.61 -18.16 23.60
C THR A 132 -21.10 -18.27 23.65
N VAL A 133 -20.51 -18.33 22.47
CA VAL A 133 -19.07 -18.16 22.28
C VAL A 133 -18.85 -16.92 21.45
N ILE A 134 -17.94 -16.06 21.91
CA ILE A 134 -17.51 -14.89 21.17
C ILE A 134 -16.12 -15.18 20.61
N ILE A 135 -15.97 -15.10 19.29
CA ILE A 135 -14.70 -15.32 18.60
C ILE A 135 -14.30 -14.02 17.90
N ARG A 136 -13.13 -13.49 18.25
CA ARG A 136 -12.50 -12.37 17.57
C ARG A 136 -11.54 -12.91 16.52
N LEU A 137 -11.77 -12.46 15.29
CA LEU A 137 -10.96 -12.77 14.14
C LEU A 137 -10.22 -11.52 13.74
N ASP A 138 -8.89 -11.64 13.69
CA ASP A 138 -8.04 -10.64 13.08
C ASP A 138 -7.71 -11.12 11.67
N ASN A 139 -7.64 -10.18 10.72
CA ASN A 139 -7.04 -10.49 9.42
C ASN A 139 -5.60 -10.97 9.63
N ALA A 140 -5.07 -11.81 8.74
CA ALA A 140 -3.80 -12.53 8.84
C ALA A 140 -2.54 -11.65 9.03
N LEU A 141 -2.70 -10.34 9.13
CA LEU A 141 -1.68 -9.31 9.21
C LEU A 141 -0.87 -9.29 10.51
N GLU A 142 -1.35 -9.88 11.62
CA GLU A 142 -0.48 -10.09 12.80
C GLU A 142 0.69 -11.04 12.48
N THR A 143 0.60 -11.85 11.41
CA THR A 143 1.71 -12.72 10.95
C THR A 143 2.71 -12.03 10.00
N ASP A 144 2.44 -10.79 9.56
CA ASP A 144 3.22 -10.10 8.52
C ASP A 144 4.31 -9.15 9.02
N SER A 145 4.43 -8.96 10.34
CA SER A 145 5.46 -8.11 10.92
C SER A 145 6.82 -8.82 10.97
N VAL A 146 7.41 -9.06 9.81
CA VAL A 146 8.79 -9.56 9.69
C VAL A 146 9.78 -8.40 9.75
N THR A 147 10.86 -8.54 10.51
CA THR A 147 11.93 -7.56 10.57
C THR A 147 12.78 -7.63 9.30
N MET A 148 13.01 -6.48 8.66
CA MET A 148 13.93 -6.30 7.54
C MET A 148 14.99 -5.25 7.93
N PRO A 149 16.29 -5.48 7.65
CA PRO A 149 16.87 -6.69 7.06
C PRO A 149 16.82 -7.92 8.00
N PRO A 150 16.74 -9.15 7.46
CA PRO A 150 16.55 -10.35 8.27
C PRO A 150 17.85 -10.89 8.88
N ASN A 151 18.99 -10.68 8.21
CA ASN A 151 20.29 -11.22 8.60
C ASN A 151 21.20 -10.13 9.18
N LYS A 152 22.12 -10.56 10.04
CA LYS A 152 23.09 -9.70 10.73
C LYS A 152 24.48 -10.28 10.68
N PHE A 153 25.46 -9.41 10.88
CA PHE A 153 26.84 -9.81 11.13
C PHE A 153 26.95 -10.43 12.53
N PHE A 154 27.32 -11.72 12.57
CA PHE A 154 27.70 -12.41 13.79
C PHE A 154 29.11 -12.95 13.66
N THR A 155 29.93 -12.76 14.70
CA THR A 155 31.29 -13.30 14.79
C THR A 155 31.33 -14.84 14.73
N SER A 156 30.22 -15.52 15.04
CA SER A 156 30.09 -16.97 14.88
C SER A 156 30.07 -17.43 13.42
N ASP A 157 29.53 -16.61 12.53
CA ASP A 157 29.39 -16.91 11.10
C ASP A 157 30.51 -16.26 10.28
N TYR A 158 31.03 -15.12 10.74
CA TYR A 158 32.09 -14.33 10.13
C TYR A 158 33.16 -14.01 11.18
N PRO A 159 34.15 -14.91 11.40
CA PRO A 159 35.12 -14.77 12.48
C PRO A 159 35.95 -13.48 12.45
N ASP A 160 36.17 -12.94 11.25
CA ASP A 160 36.98 -11.72 11.06
C ASP A 160 36.11 -10.47 10.85
N VAL A 161 34.79 -10.56 11.06
CA VAL A 161 33.93 -9.37 10.95
C VAL A 161 34.39 -8.28 11.91
N GLU A 162 34.35 -7.04 11.43
CA GLU A 162 34.81 -5.91 12.22
C GLU A 162 33.99 -5.76 13.50
N ALA A 163 34.65 -5.45 14.61
CA ALA A 163 33.97 -5.28 15.90
C ALA A 163 32.89 -4.16 15.85
N LYS A 164 33.09 -3.11 15.05
CA LYS A 164 32.11 -2.04 14.83
C LYS A 164 30.88 -2.49 14.03
N SER A 165 31.01 -3.59 13.30
CA SER A 165 30.02 -4.12 12.37
C SER A 165 29.26 -5.32 12.98
N GLU A 166 29.73 -5.86 14.12
CA GLU A 166 29.03 -6.91 14.86
C GLU A 166 27.61 -6.47 15.25
N PHE A 167 26.64 -7.36 15.03
CA PHE A 167 25.20 -7.13 15.20
C PHE A 167 24.56 -6.12 14.23
N LEU A 168 25.31 -5.52 13.31
CA LEU A 168 24.70 -4.70 12.26
C LEU A 168 23.96 -5.59 11.23
N PRO A 169 22.82 -5.14 10.70
CA PRO A 169 22.10 -5.84 9.65
C PRO A 169 22.87 -5.86 8.33
N PHE A 170 22.70 -6.91 7.54
CA PHE A 170 23.13 -6.91 6.14
C PHE A 170 22.22 -5.98 5.35
N PRO A 171 22.77 -5.01 4.57
CA PRO A 171 21.92 -4.11 3.82
C PRO A 171 21.04 -4.85 2.81
N VAL A 172 19.78 -4.42 2.69
CA VAL A 172 18.95 -4.71 1.51
C VAL A 172 19.05 -3.52 0.57
N VAL A 173 19.41 -3.75 -0.69
CA VAL A 173 19.71 -2.69 -1.67
C VAL A 173 18.80 -2.80 -2.88
N TYR A 174 17.89 -1.84 -3.03
CA TYR A 174 16.99 -1.68 -4.16
C TYR A 174 17.44 -0.57 -5.10
N GLY A 175 17.38 -0.84 -6.41
CA GLY A 175 17.62 0.17 -7.46
C GLY A 175 19.09 0.37 -7.84
N ASP A 176 19.34 1.36 -8.68
CA ASP A 176 20.64 1.61 -9.31
C ASP A 176 21.43 2.69 -8.54
N PHE A 177 22.60 2.31 -8.02
CA PHE A 177 23.58 3.17 -7.33
C PHE A 177 24.87 3.33 -8.13
N ARG A 178 24.90 3.00 -9.43
CA ARG A 178 26.05 3.25 -10.28
C ARG A 178 26.34 4.74 -10.40
N THR A 179 27.59 5.13 -10.57
CA THR A 179 28.11 6.50 -10.56
C THR A 179 27.22 7.50 -11.31
N THR A 180 26.79 7.16 -12.53
CA THR A 180 25.92 8.02 -13.35
C THR A 180 24.47 8.11 -12.83
N ALA A 181 23.90 7.01 -12.32
CA ALA A 181 22.51 6.97 -11.84
C ALA A 181 22.39 7.38 -10.36
N GLY A 182 23.27 6.82 -9.52
CA GLY A 182 23.48 7.10 -8.10
C GLY A 182 23.95 8.52 -7.80
N ASN A 183 24.51 9.24 -8.79
CA ASN A 183 25.04 10.60 -8.62
C ASN A 183 26.07 10.67 -7.47
N GLY A 184 27.00 9.71 -7.48
CA GLY A 184 28.02 9.54 -6.44
C GLY A 184 27.51 8.99 -5.11
N GLU A 185 26.30 8.42 -5.05
CA GLU A 185 25.83 7.67 -3.89
C GLU A 185 26.42 6.27 -3.85
N THR A 186 27.17 5.97 -2.79
CA THR A 186 27.78 4.66 -2.56
C THR A 186 27.03 3.92 -1.45
N VAL A 187 26.99 2.59 -1.56
CA VAL A 187 26.43 1.67 -0.56
C VAL A 187 27.57 1.22 0.37
N PRO A 188 27.39 1.24 1.71
CA PRO A 188 28.42 0.77 2.63
C PRO A 188 28.72 -0.72 2.43
N CYS A 189 29.99 -1.09 2.59
CA CYS A 189 30.48 -2.47 2.48
C CYS A 189 31.17 -2.84 3.79
N PHE A 190 31.02 -4.09 4.23
CA PHE A 190 31.52 -4.56 5.52
C PHE A 190 32.50 -5.72 5.34
N MET A 191 33.65 -5.66 6.00
CA MET A 191 34.64 -6.74 5.95
C MET A 191 34.09 -7.97 6.68
N ILE A 192 34.20 -9.15 6.06
CA ILE A 192 33.69 -10.41 6.59
C ILE A 192 34.75 -11.50 6.79
N GLU A 193 35.90 -11.40 6.10
CA GLU A 193 36.96 -12.41 6.15
C GLU A 193 38.29 -11.83 5.64
N GLU A 194 39.41 -12.18 6.28
CA GLU A 194 40.75 -12.02 5.69
C GLU A 194 41.15 -13.34 5.01
N VAL A 195 41.00 -13.43 3.68
CA VAL A 195 41.20 -14.68 2.94
C VAL A 195 42.68 -15.06 2.78
N ALA A 196 43.56 -14.07 2.84
CA ALA A 196 45.01 -14.21 2.88
C ALA A 196 45.61 -12.89 3.38
N THR A 197 46.89 -12.89 3.74
CA THR A 197 47.60 -11.66 4.15
C THR A 197 47.38 -10.54 3.14
N ARG A 198 46.71 -9.46 3.57
CA ARG A 198 46.31 -8.28 2.76
C ARG A 198 45.27 -8.55 1.68
N GLN A 199 44.45 -9.57 1.85
CA GLN A 199 43.31 -9.86 0.99
C GLN A 199 42.05 -9.93 1.83
N TYR A 200 41.19 -8.94 1.67
CA TYR A 200 40.03 -8.72 2.52
C TYR A 200 38.76 -8.92 1.71
N LYS A 201 37.86 -9.78 2.20
CA LYS A 201 36.56 -10.01 1.60
C LYS A 201 35.52 -9.10 2.26
N PHE A 202 34.70 -8.46 1.43
CA PHE A 202 33.65 -7.55 1.83
C PHE A 202 32.28 -8.01 1.36
N LYS A 203 31.27 -7.76 2.19
CA LYS A 203 29.85 -7.98 1.93
C LYS A 203 29.16 -6.63 1.65
N ILE A 204 28.37 -6.57 0.58
CA ILE A 204 27.63 -5.36 0.19
C ILE A 204 26.14 -5.47 0.58
N ALA A 205 25.51 -6.61 0.33
CA ALA A 205 24.07 -6.79 0.53
C ALA A 205 23.72 -8.22 0.98
N ASP A 206 22.53 -8.38 1.57
CA ASP A 206 21.98 -9.66 2.02
C ASP A 206 21.52 -10.57 0.86
N HIS A 207 21.33 -9.99 -0.32
CA HIS A 207 20.78 -10.67 -1.49
C HIS A 207 21.68 -10.48 -2.71
N GLN A 208 21.41 -11.26 -3.76
CA GLN A 208 22.03 -11.08 -5.06
C GLN A 208 21.82 -9.64 -5.58
N ILE A 209 22.88 -9.05 -6.11
CA ILE A 209 22.88 -7.78 -6.85
C ILE A 209 23.11 -8.04 -8.34
N LEU A 210 22.93 -7.03 -9.18
CA LEU A 210 23.10 -7.15 -10.63
C LEU A 210 24.53 -6.85 -11.08
N GLU A 211 25.18 -5.86 -10.45
CA GLU A 211 26.51 -5.39 -10.87
C GLU A 211 27.24 -4.70 -9.71
N ILE A 212 28.58 -4.77 -9.71
CA ILE A 212 29.46 -3.92 -8.92
C ILE A 212 30.27 -3.10 -9.93
N GLU A 213 30.02 -1.79 -9.98
CA GLU A 213 30.68 -0.90 -10.95
C GLU A 213 32.00 -0.38 -10.41
N ALA A 214 32.00 0.13 -9.18
CA ALA A 214 33.18 0.70 -8.55
C ALA A 214 33.18 0.49 -7.03
N VAL A 215 34.38 0.41 -6.46
CA VAL A 215 34.61 0.27 -5.01
C VAL A 215 35.53 1.39 -4.53
N TYR A 216 35.22 1.94 -3.38
CA TYR A 216 35.92 3.08 -2.79
C TYR A 216 36.40 2.75 -1.38
N ARG A 217 37.59 3.23 -1.04
CA ARG A 217 38.11 3.32 0.33
C ARG A 217 38.22 4.79 0.72
N ASN A 218 37.50 5.22 1.74
CA ASN A 218 37.49 6.61 2.20
C ASN A 218 37.25 7.63 1.06
N GLY A 219 36.45 7.24 0.06
CA GLY A 219 36.15 8.03 -1.14
C GLY A 219 37.17 7.95 -2.29
N VAL A 220 38.27 7.21 -2.13
CA VAL A 220 39.26 6.94 -3.18
C VAL A 220 38.89 5.65 -3.91
N ASP A 221 38.83 5.70 -5.25
CA ASP A 221 38.51 4.55 -6.10
C ASP A 221 39.63 3.50 -6.03
N ILE A 222 39.26 2.28 -5.61
CA ILE A 222 40.13 1.09 -5.50
C ILE A 222 39.67 -0.04 -6.43
N THR A 223 38.81 0.23 -7.40
CA THR A 223 38.20 -0.79 -8.29
C THR A 223 39.25 -1.62 -9.03
N GLY A 224 40.39 -1.01 -9.41
CA GLY A 224 41.50 -1.70 -10.06
C GLY A 224 42.26 -2.69 -9.16
N GLU A 225 42.03 -2.66 -7.85
CA GLU A 225 42.69 -3.49 -6.83
C GLU A 225 41.80 -4.67 -6.38
N ILE A 226 40.61 -4.81 -6.97
CA ILE A 226 39.68 -5.90 -6.70
C ILE A 226 40.17 -7.18 -7.39
N LEU A 227 40.43 -8.20 -6.59
CA LEU A 227 40.95 -9.49 -7.04
C LEU A 227 39.85 -10.40 -7.58
N SER A 228 38.65 -10.33 -6.99
CA SER A 228 37.49 -11.10 -7.39
C SER A 228 36.20 -10.46 -6.89
N SER A 229 35.09 -10.70 -7.58
CA SER A 229 33.76 -10.27 -7.17
C SER A 229 32.70 -11.32 -7.50
N SER A 230 31.61 -11.30 -6.75
CA SER A 230 30.45 -12.18 -6.92
C SER A 230 29.18 -11.39 -6.74
N THR A 231 28.43 -11.19 -7.82
CA THR A 231 27.12 -10.52 -7.77
C THR A 231 26.05 -11.40 -7.13
N ALA A 232 26.15 -12.73 -7.28
CA ALA A 232 25.26 -13.70 -6.65
C ALA A 232 25.33 -13.68 -5.13
N LEU A 233 26.52 -13.44 -4.57
CA LEU A 233 26.71 -13.30 -3.13
C LEU A 233 26.76 -11.82 -2.69
N ALA A 234 26.75 -10.87 -3.61
CA ALA A 234 26.99 -9.45 -3.34
C ALA A 234 28.28 -9.21 -2.51
N GLU A 235 29.37 -9.83 -2.95
CA GLU A 235 30.67 -9.82 -2.26
C GLU A 235 31.81 -9.48 -3.22
N PHE A 236 32.90 -8.96 -2.69
CA PHE A 236 34.17 -8.80 -3.42
C PHE A 236 35.37 -9.01 -2.51
N THR A 237 36.53 -9.23 -3.12
CA THR A 237 37.82 -9.34 -2.42
C THR A 237 38.77 -8.27 -2.92
N TRP A 238 39.25 -7.44 -2.02
CA TRP A 238 40.24 -6.40 -2.28
C TRP A 238 41.63 -6.87 -1.86
N GLY A 239 42.62 -6.68 -2.73
CA GLY A 239 44.03 -6.92 -2.43
C GLY A 239 44.74 -5.63 -2.08
N ALA A 240 44.92 -5.36 -0.79
CA ALA A 240 45.49 -4.10 -0.32
C ALA A 240 46.97 -3.96 -0.73
N PRO A 241 47.41 -2.76 -1.19
CA PRO A 241 48.81 -2.49 -1.52
C PRO A 241 49.75 -2.67 -0.32
N VAL A 242 51.04 -2.93 -0.58
CA VAL A 242 52.04 -3.22 0.45
C VAL A 242 52.24 -2.09 1.46
N ASP A 243 52.09 -0.85 1.01
CA ASP A 243 52.31 0.38 1.77
C ASP A 243 51.00 1.02 2.27
N ASP A 244 49.85 0.39 2.00
CA ASP A 244 48.53 0.95 2.28
C ASP A 244 47.53 -0.16 2.62
N ASP A 245 47.71 -0.76 3.80
CA ASP A 245 46.93 -1.89 4.30
C ASP A 245 45.54 -1.46 4.81
N TYR A 246 44.61 -2.41 4.95
CA TYR A 246 43.28 -2.15 5.49
C TYR A 246 43.31 -1.97 7.01
N ASP A 247 42.66 -0.92 7.51
CA ASP A 247 42.46 -0.66 8.93
C ASP A 247 40.95 -0.69 9.27
N PRO A 248 40.45 -1.76 9.93
CA PRO A 248 39.03 -1.90 10.25
C PRO A 248 38.51 -0.85 11.25
N ASP A 249 39.36 -0.13 11.97
CA ASP A 249 38.92 0.91 12.91
C ASP A 249 38.72 2.27 12.23
N VAL A 250 39.41 2.51 11.11
CA VAL A 250 39.46 3.83 10.47
C VAL A 250 38.86 3.84 9.07
N ASP A 251 39.04 2.75 8.30
CA ASP A 251 38.60 2.71 6.92
C ASP A 251 37.10 2.49 6.79
N GLY A 252 36.50 3.28 5.90
CA GLY A 252 35.17 3.06 5.36
C GLY A 252 35.29 2.55 3.93
N ILE A 253 34.70 1.38 3.68
CA ILE A 253 34.57 0.83 2.33
C ILE A 253 33.14 1.05 1.84
N SER A 254 33.00 1.48 0.59
CA SER A 254 31.71 1.64 -0.06
C SER A 254 31.78 1.31 -1.54
N ALA A 255 30.63 1.03 -2.17
CA ALA A 255 30.58 0.64 -3.57
C ALA A 255 29.44 1.32 -4.33
N ASN A 256 29.70 1.64 -5.59
CA ASN A 256 28.66 1.94 -6.57
C ASN A 256 28.23 0.61 -7.20
N ILE A 257 26.95 0.28 -7.03
CA ILE A 257 26.40 -1.02 -7.43
C ILE A 257 25.10 -0.87 -8.18
N ASN A 258 24.73 -1.90 -8.94
CA ASN A 258 23.40 -2.07 -9.44
C ASN A 258 22.67 -3.08 -8.54
N GLY A 259 21.74 -2.60 -7.70
CA GLY A 259 21.03 -3.38 -6.70
C GLY A 259 19.95 -4.30 -7.27
N LYS A 260 19.12 -4.86 -6.39
CA LYS A 260 18.00 -5.72 -6.82
C LYS A 260 16.94 -4.88 -7.53
N LEU A 261 16.28 -5.51 -8.51
CA LEU A 261 15.13 -4.95 -9.24
C LEU A 261 15.42 -3.63 -9.97
N ALA A 262 16.67 -3.32 -10.28
CA ALA A 262 16.94 -2.26 -11.24
C ALA A 262 16.41 -2.71 -12.62
N SER A 263 15.71 -1.82 -13.31
CA SER A 263 14.92 -2.17 -14.49
C SER A 263 15.79 -2.66 -15.65
N THR A 264 15.34 -3.72 -16.32
CA THR A 264 15.90 -4.21 -17.60
C THR A 264 15.10 -3.73 -18.82
N PHE A 265 13.96 -3.04 -18.63
CA PHE A 265 13.03 -2.67 -19.72
C PHE A 265 13.50 -1.43 -20.49
N VAL A 266 14.27 -0.55 -19.85
CA VAL A 266 14.93 0.60 -20.46
C VAL A 266 16.30 0.74 -19.80
N ALA A 267 17.37 0.76 -20.59
CA ALA A 267 18.73 0.92 -20.06
C ALA A 267 18.84 2.23 -19.24
N GLY A 268 19.26 2.12 -17.98
CA GLY A 268 19.56 3.27 -17.10
C GLY A 268 18.41 3.76 -16.22
N ARG A 269 17.50 2.88 -15.77
CA ARG A 269 16.33 3.28 -14.96
C ARG A 269 16.07 2.37 -13.73
N TYR A 270 15.64 3.00 -12.64
CA TYR A 270 15.54 2.48 -11.26
C TYR A 270 14.41 1.44 -11.08
N GLY A 271 14.25 0.86 -9.89
CA GLY A 271 13.09 -0.02 -9.61
C GLY A 271 11.82 0.81 -9.46
N THR A 272 10.67 0.38 -10.00
CA THR A 272 9.41 1.07 -9.76
C THR A 272 8.90 0.80 -8.34
N PRO A 273 8.17 1.75 -7.71
CA PRO A 273 7.52 1.51 -6.43
C PRO A 273 6.71 0.21 -6.39
N ALA A 274 5.98 -0.10 -7.46
CA ALA A 274 5.17 -1.31 -7.58
C ALA A 274 6.01 -2.60 -7.47
N VAL A 275 7.11 -2.67 -8.22
CA VAL A 275 8.00 -3.83 -8.22
C VAL A 275 8.71 -4.00 -6.89
N VAL A 276 9.13 -2.91 -6.25
CA VAL A 276 9.76 -2.93 -4.92
C VAL A 276 8.76 -3.38 -3.86
N ALA A 277 7.54 -2.84 -3.86
CA ALA A 277 6.49 -3.23 -2.92
C ALA A 277 6.15 -4.72 -3.03
N ARG A 278 5.97 -5.23 -4.25
CA ARG A 278 5.75 -6.65 -4.51
C ARG A 278 6.88 -7.51 -3.97
N ASP A 279 8.13 -7.09 -4.16
CA ASP A 279 9.27 -7.85 -3.66
C ASP A 279 9.36 -7.87 -2.14
N ILE A 280 9.02 -6.77 -1.46
CA ILE A 280 8.94 -6.75 0.01
C ILE A 280 7.92 -7.78 0.50
N ILE A 281 6.73 -7.82 -0.12
CA ILE A 281 5.66 -8.76 0.22
C ILE A 281 6.11 -10.22 -0.01
N VAL A 282 6.71 -10.52 -1.16
CA VAL A 282 7.10 -11.90 -1.50
C VAL A 282 8.36 -12.36 -0.76
N SER A 283 9.43 -11.57 -0.83
CA SER A 283 10.76 -11.98 -0.37
C SER A 283 10.94 -11.86 1.15
N TYR A 284 10.23 -10.95 1.81
CA TYR A 284 10.47 -10.64 3.23
C TYR A 284 9.25 -10.88 4.11
N MET A 285 8.02 -10.69 3.62
CA MET A 285 6.81 -11.05 4.37
C MET A 285 6.40 -12.52 4.18
N GLY A 286 7.14 -13.30 3.37
CA GLY A 286 6.91 -14.74 3.20
C GLY A 286 5.66 -15.09 2.41
N ARG A 287 5.14 -14.14 1.63
CA ARG A 287 3.96 -14.32 0.77
C ARG A 287 4.35 -14.85 -0.60
N THR A 288 3.37 -15.31 -1.35
CA THR A 288 3.54 -15.82 -2.71
C THR A 288 2.84 -14.91 -3.71
N ASN A 289 3.14 -15.08 -5.01
CA ASN A 289 2.45 -14.31 -6.06
C ASN A 289 0.94 -14.60 -6.14
N SER A 290 0.45 -15.72 -5.61
CA SER A 290 -0.99 -15.99 -5.53
C SER A 290 -1.69 -15.19 -4.43
N ASP A 291 -0.93 -14.64 -3.48
CA ASP A 291 -1.46 -13.78 -2.43
C ASP A 291 -1.51 -12.31 -2.88
N ILE A 292 -1.13 -11.99 -4.12
CA ILE A 292 -1.03 -10.62 -4.64
C ILE A 292 -1.94 -10.45 -5.86
N ASP A 293 -2.64 -9.33 -5.93
CA ASP A 293 -3.37 -8.90 -7.12
C ASP A 293 -2.37 -8.41 -8.17
N LEU A 294 -1.87 -9.35 -8.97
CA LEU A 294 -0.87 -9.08 -9.99
C LEU A 294 -1.36 -8.06 -11.04
N LEU A 295 -2.67 -7.98 -11.28
CA LEU A 295 -3.22 -7.02 -12.25
C LEU A 295 -3.12 -5.60 -11.71
N ALA A 296 -3.55 -5.36 -10.47
CA ALA A 296 -3.45 -4.04 -9.84
C ALA A 296 -1.98 -3.57 -9.71
N PHE A 297 -1.06 -4.47 -9.33
CA PHE A 297 0.37 -4.13 -9.29
C PHE A 297 0.96 -3.84 -10.67
N THR A 298 0.49 -4.53 -11.72
CA THR A 298 0.93 -4.26 -13.09
C THR A 298 0.41 -2.91 -13.59
N GLU A 299 -0.83 -2.57 -13.24
CA GLU A 299 -1.41 -1.26 -13.55
C GLU A 299 -0.63 -0.13 -12.87
N TRP A 300 -0.29 -0.29 -11.59
CA TRP A 300 0.56 0.65 -10.87
C TRP A 300 1.96 0.77 -11.49
N ASP A 301 2.55 -0.35 -11.91
CA ASP A 301 3.85 -0.33 -12.59
C ASP A 301 3.78 0.46 -13.92
N TRP A 302 2.70 0.29 -14.68
CA TRP A 302 2.48 1.02 -15.93
C TRP A 302 2.11 2.49 -15.75
N SER A 303 1.48 2.85 -14.64
CA SER A 303 1.19 4.24 -14.29
C SER A 303 2.43 4.96 -13.75
N THR A 304 3.48 4.24 -13.36
CA THR A 304 4.70 4.82 -12.82
C THR A 304 5.52 5.49 -13.93
N GLY A 305 5.75 6.79 -13.79
CA GLY A 305 6.54 7.58 -14.73
C GLY A 305 8.05 7.28 -14.70
N PRO A 306 8.78 7.72 -15.74
CA PRO A 306 10.25 7.75 -15.78
C PRO A 306 10.97 8.23 -14.51
N ASP A 307 10.41 9.28 -13.92
CA ASP A 307 11.04 10.09 -12.89
C ASP A 307 10.65 9.62 -11.49
N GLU A 308 9.62 8.78 -11.39
CA GLU A 308 9.00 8.28 -10.16
C GLU A 308 9.64 7.03 -9.57
N MET A 309 10.64 6.49 -10.26
CA MET A 309 11.32 5.28 -9.84
C MET A 309 12.17 5.52 -8.58
N VAL A 310 12.44 4.43 -7.86
CA VAL A 310 12.98 4.50 -6.49
C VAL A 310 14.26 3.70 -6.33
N ARG A 311 15.07 4.16 -5.37
CA ARG A 311 16.18 3.38 -4.81
C ARG A 311 16.26 3.60 -3.30
N ARG A 312 16.80 2.60 -2.61
CA ARG A 312 17.11 2.68 -1.19
C ARG A 312 18.03 1.53 -0.81
N TRP A 313 19.01 1.83 0.04
CA TRP A 313 19.67 0.80 0.82
C TRP A 313 19.13 0.85 2.25
N ILE A 314 18.80 -0.31 2.81
CA ILE A 314 18.13 -0.47 4.09
C ILE A 314 19.10 -1.21 5.00
N GLY A 315 19.75 -0.48 5.91
CA GLY A 315 20.69 -1.03 6.91
C GLY A 315 20.22 -0.95 8.36
N THR A 316 19.03 -0.39 8.61
CA THR A 316 18.41 -0.32 9.94
C THR A 316 17.28 -1.33 10.01
N GLU A 317 17.10 -2.00 11.14
CA GLU A 317 15.97 -2.91 11.33
C GLU A 317 14.66 -2.16 11.55
N ALA A 318 13.65 -2.49 10.75
CA ALA A 318 12.26 -2.16 11.02
C ALA A 318 11.34 -3.26 10.48
N ALA A 319 10.05 -3.20 10.80
CA ALA A 319 9.08 -4.11 10.20
C ALA A 319 8.97 -3.85 8.69
N ALA A 320 8.87 -4.91 7.88
CA ALA A 320 8.66 -4.81 6.43
C ALA A 320 7.47 -3.90 6.06
N SER A 321 6.40 -3.96 6.85
CA SER A 321 5.22 -3.10 6.73
C SER A 321 5.52 -1.61 6.90
N THR A 322 6.58 -1.24 7.64
CA THR A 322 7.01 0.16 7.77
C THR A 322 7.57 0.68 6.45
N TYR A 323 8.42 -0.11 5.78
CA TYR A 323 8.98 0.27 4.48
C TYR A 323 7.92 0.30 3.38
N LEU A 324 6.94 -0.61 3.42
CA LEU A 324 5.78 -0.56 2.55
C LEU A 324 4.94 0.68 2.80
N ALA A 325 4.63 1.02 4.05
CA ALA A 325 3.86 2.21 4.37
C ALA A 325 4.57 3.50 3.92
N GLU A 326 5.90 3.60 4.14
CA GLU A 326 6.72 4.70 3.61
C GLU A 326 6.62 4.76 2.07
N LEU A 327 6.79 3.62 1.39
CA LEU A 327 6.72 3.58 -0.07
C LEU A 327 5.32 3.93 -0.61
N MET A 328 4.25 3.47 0.05
CA MET A 328 2.85 3.75 -0.31
C MET A 328 2.51 5.22 -0.13
N ASP A 329 2.93 5.83 0.97
CA ASP A 329 2.71 7.25 1.24
C ASP A 329 3.43 8.12 0.20
N GLU A 330 4.71 7.85 -0.02
CA GLU A 330 5.51 8.55 -1.02
C GLU A 330 4.97 8.31 -2.45
N ALA A 331 4.48 7.10 -2.74
CA ALA A 331 3.86 6.75 -4.01
C ALA A 331 2.49 7.42 -4.25
N PHE A 332 1.80 7.82 -3.18
CA PHE A 332 0.39 8.24 -3.18
C PHE A 332 -0.61 7.12 -3.56
N TRP A 333 -0.30 5.89 -3.14
CA TRP A 333 -1.13 4.68 -3.33
C TRP A 333 -1.55 4.09 -1.99
N ASP A 334 -2.65 3.36 -1.95
CA ASP A 334 -3.03 2.52 -0.83
C ASP A 334 -2.66 1.07 -1.12
N LEU A 335 -2.13 0.39 -0.11
CA LEU A 335 -1.98 -1.06 -0.09
C LEU A 335 -3.02 -1.63 0.87
N LEU A 336 -3.84 -2.53 0.35
CA LEU A 336 -4.99 -3.09 1.02
C LEU A 336 -4.94 -4.61 0.91
N ILE A 337 -5.61 -5.28 1.82
CA ILE A 337 -5.93 -6.70 1.66
C ILE A 337 -7.42 -6.78 1.39
N ASP A 338 -7.77 -7.33 0.24
CA ASP A 338 -9.16 -7.48 -0.17
C ASP A 338 -9.90 -8.55 0.67
N ALA A 339 -11.17 -8.77 0.35
CA ALA A 339 -12.01 -9.74 1.03
C ALA A 339 -11.47 -11.18 0.97
N ASP A 340 -10.72 -11.53 -0.08
CA ASP A 340 -10.17 -12.86 -0.32
C ASP A 340 -8.79 -13.06 0.33
N GLY A 341 -8.26 -12.03 1.01
CA GLY A 341 -6.95 -12.09 1.66
C GLY A 341 -5.79 -11.75 0.72
N VAL A 342 -6.08 -11.13 -0.43
CA VAL A 342 -5.10 -10.80 -1.47
C VAL A 342 -4.62 -9.35 -1.30
N TYR A 343 -3.30 -9.14 -1.36
CA TYR A 343 -2.71 -7.80 -1.38
C TYR A 343 -3.04 -7.11 -2.70
N THR A 344 -3.81 -6.03 -2.64
CA THR A 344 -4.20 -5.21 -3.78
C THR A 344 -3.76 -3.76 -3.54
N VAL A 345 -3.48 -3.05 -4.61
CA VAL A 345 -3.11 -1.63 -4.57
C VAL A 345 -4.19 -0.80 -5.22
N LYS A 346 -4.49 0.36 -4.62
CA LYS A 346 -5.48 1.30 -5.12
C LYS A 346 -4.88 2.70 -5.17
N PRO A 347 -5.01 3.44 -6.28
CA PRO A 347 -4.54 4.81 -6.34
C PRO A 347 -5.42 5.72 -5.45
N ARG A 348 -4.83 6.76 -4.86
CA ARG A 348 -5.58 7.75 -4.04
C ARG A 348 -6.23 8.87 -4.87
N TRP A 349 -6.16 8.78 -6.19
CA TRP A 349 -6.81 9.70 -7.12
C TRP A 349 -7.93 9.00 -7.88
N ALA A 350 -8.82 9.77 -8.49
CA ALA A 350 -9.93 9.22 -9.24
C ALA A 350 -9.44 8.46 -10.49
N THR A 351 -9.88 7.22 -10.67
CA THR A 351 -9.48 6.37 -11.82
C THR A 351 -10.44 6.44 -12.99
N GLY A 352 -11.64 7.01 -12.79
CA GLY A 352 -12.63 7.17 -13.86
C GLY A 352 -13.08 5.85 -14.48
N ALA A 353 -13.11 4.76 -13.70
CA ALA A 353 -13.42 3.45 -14.25
C ALA A 353 -14.89 3.43 -14.69
N ALA A 354 -15.14 3.03 -15.95
CA ALA A 354 -16.49 2.98 -16.52
C ALA A 354 -17.45 2.06 -15.74
N ASP A 355 -16.88 1.17 -14.91
CA ASP A 355 -17.59 0.19 -14.09
C ASP A 355 -17.75 0.63 -12.62
N ASP A 356 -17.33 1.86 -12.26
CA ASP A 356 -17.55 2.40 -10.91
C ASP A 356 -19.05 2.43 -10.60
N ILE A 357 -19.42 1.92 -9.42
CA ILE A 357 -20.82 1.88 -9.00
C ILE A 357 -21.32 3.32 -8.89
N THR A 358 -22.44 3.62 -9.53
CA THR A 358 -23.08 4.94 -9.46
C THR A 358 -24.26 4.90 -8.49
N PHE A 359 -24.18 5.68 -7.41
CA PHE A 359 -25.28 5.90 -6.47
C PHE A 359 -25.99 7.20 -6.78
N ARG A 360 -27.32 7.16 -6.68
CA ARG A 360 -28.23 8.29 -6.89
C ARG A 360 -29.03 8.56 -5.62
N GLU A 361 -29.83 9.62 -5.65
CA GLU A 361 -30.71 9.98 -4.54
C GLU A 361 -31.57 8.81 -4.01
N ALA A 362 -32.05 7.93 -4.89
CA ALA A 362 -32.87 6.79 -4.52
C ALA A 362 -32.13 5.75 -3.67
N ASP A 363 -30.80 5.70 -3.80
CA ASP A 363 -29.94 4.74 -3.11
C ASP A 363 -29.53 5.22 -1.72
N ILE A 364 -29.74 6.49 -1.39
CA ILE A 364 -29.42 7.04 -0.07
C ILE A 364 -30.55 6.72 0.90
N ALA A 365 -30.22 6.11 2.03
CA ALA A 365 -31.19 5.75 3.07
C ALA A 365 -31.96 6.98 3.59
N ILE A 366 -33.20 6.75 4.04
CA ILE A 366 -34.03 7.79 4.65
C ILE A 366 -33.98 7.62 6.16
N GLN A 367 -33.60 8.68 6.87
CA GLN A 367 -33.63 8.75 8.32
C GLN A 367 -35.08 8.76 8.85
N PRO A 368 -35.33 8.43 10.13
CA PRO A 368 -36.68 8.42 10.72
C PRO A 368 -37.43 9.77 10.63
N ASN A 369 -36.70 10.88 10.49
CA ASN A 369 -37.25 12.23 10.30
C ASN A 369 -37.67 12.55 8.84
N GLY A 370 -37.47 11.61 7.91
CA GLY A 370 -37.78 11.77 6.49
C GLY A 370 -36.69 12.41 5.64
N SER A 371 -35.56 12.85 6.22
CA SER A 371 -34.41 13.34 5.43
C SER A 371 -33.51 12.21 4.96
N ARG A 372 -32.78 12.42 3.88
CA ARG A 372 -31.74 11.48 3.42
C ARG A 372 -30.60 11.43 4.44
N ASP A 373 -30.05 10.24 4.67
CA ASP A 373 -28.93 10.02 5.57
C ASP A 373 -27.62 10.46 4.92
N PHE A 374 -27.37 11.76 5.00
CA PHE A 374 -26.33 12.44 4.24
C PHE A 374 -25.61 13.46 5.12
N HIS A 375 -24.34 13.20 5.41
CA HIS A 375 -23.50 14.06 6.22
C HIS A 375 -22.15 14.29 5.55
N VAL A 376 -21.63 15.52 5.62
CA VAL A 376 -20.34 15.89 5.01
C VAL A 376 -19.52 16.61 6.07
N GLU A 377 -18.31 16.13 6.29
CA GLU A 377 -17.31 16.74 7.14
C GLU A 377 -16.21 17.34 6.25
N ARG A 378 -15.69 18.51 6.63
CA ARG A 378 -14.54 19.11 5.95
C ARG A 378 -13.29 18.93 6.79
N ASP A 379 -12.27 18.34 6.18
CA ASP A 379 -10.98 18.02 6.78
C ASP A 379 -11.07 17.37 8.19
N PRO A 380 -11.87 16.30 8.39
CA PRO A 380 -12.00 15.66 9.69
C PRO A 380 -10.68 15.03 10.17
N GLU A 381 -9.77 14.73 9.25
CA GLU A 381 -8.44 14.17 9.54
C GLU A 381 -7.37 15.24 9.86
N ARG A 382 -7.70 16.54 9.70
CA ARG A 382 -6.79 17.68 9.92
C ARG A 382 -5.54 17.64 9.03
N THR A 383 -5.77 17.28 7.78
CA THR A 383 -4.77 17.13 6.72
C THR A 383 -4.53 18.41 5.93
N PHE A 384 -5.39 19.42 6.06
CA PHE A 384 -5.26 20.67 5.30
C PHE A 384 -3.90 21.36 5.53
N ALA A 385 -3.14 21.51 4.45
CA ALA A 385 -1.86 22.17 4.39
C ALA A 385 -1.68 22.88 3.04
N ASN A 386 -1.46 24.19 3.10
CA ASN A 386 -1.22 25.05 1.92
C ASN A 386 0.27 25.32 1.68
N GLN A 387 1.13 24.54 2.34
CA GLN A 387 2.56 24.44 2.10
C GLN A 387 3.00 23.00 2.33
N VAL A 388 3.64 22.39 1.33
CA VAL A 388 4.30 21.09 1.46
C VAL A 388 5.80 21.28 1.48
N VAL A 389 6.41 20.72 2.50
CA VAL A 389 7.85 20.72 2.72
C VAL A 389 8.31 19.28 2.59
N ALA A 390 8.88 18.93 1.44
CA ALA A 390 9.45 17.62 1.20
C ALA A 390 10.89 17.60 1.69
N ASP A 391 11.11 16.88 2.79
CA ASP A 391 12.43 16.61 3.34
C ASP A 391 12.99 15.38 2.64
N HIS A 392 13.96 15.60 1.74
CA HIS A 392 14.66 14.51 1.08
C HIS A 392 15.62 13.85 2.07
N LEU A 393 15.72 12.52 2.02
CA LEU A 393 16.85 11.84 2.64
C LEU A 393 18.21 12.28 2.05
N ARG A 394 18.21 12.86 0.82
CA ARG A 394 19.39 13.39 0.12
C ARG A 394 19.02 14.36 -1.00
N ARG A 395 19.77 15.45 -1.19
CA ARG A 395 19.65 16.32 -2.38
C ARG A 395 20.17 15.56 -3.61
N PRO A 396 19.39 15.37 -4.68
CA PRO A 396 19.96 14.96 -5.95
C PRO A 396 20.84 16.12 -6.44
N GLY A 397 22.13 15.84 -6.63
CA GLY A 397 23.04 16.75 -7.31
C GLY A 397 22.48 17.06 -8.70
N LEU A 398 22.46 18.35 -9.01
CA LEU A 398 22.07 18.87 -10.32
C LEU A 398 22.76 18.08 -11.45
N TRP A 399 22.02 17.83 -12.52
CA TRP A 399 22.48 17.33 -13.83
C TRP A 399 23.57 18.23 -14.47
N ASP A 400 24.00 19.30 -13.80
CA ASP A 400 24.73 20.42 -14.41
C ASP A 400 26.04 20.73 -13.66
N GLY A 401 26.97 19.77 -13.67
CA GLY A 401 28.42 20.01 -13.54
C GLY A 401 28.96 20.72 -12.28
N ALA A 402 28.14 21.00 -11.26
CA ALA A 402 28.55 21.75 -10.09
C ALA A 402 29.02 20.81 -8.96
N VAL A 403 30.30 20.89 -8.62
CA VAL A 403 30.88 20.27 -7.41
C VAL A 403 30.33 21.01 -6.19
N LEU A 404 29.34 20.41 -5.51
CA LEU A 404 28.87 20.90 -4.21
C LEU A 404 29.68 20.25 -3.09
N SER A 405 29.98 21.03 -2.05
CA SER A 405 30.66 20.57 -0.85
C SER A 405 29.82 19.53 -0.10
N THR A 406 30.49 18.65 0.64
CA THR A 406 29.92 17.48 1.33
C THR A 406 28.78 17.80 2.30
N GLU A 407 28.63 19.04 2.78
CA GLU A 407 27.50 19.49 3.63
C GLU A 407 26.23 19.86 2.84
N ALA A 408 26.32 20.18 1.54
CA ALA A 408 25.18 20.61 0.72
C ALA A 408 24.35 19.46 0.12
N ILE A 409 24.79 18.21 0.33
CA ILE A 409 24.20 16.97 -0.20
C ILE A 409 23.10 16.42 0.73
N TRP A 410 23.11 16.77 2.02
CA TRP A 410 22.35 16.07 3.07
C TRP A 410 21.05 16.74 3.55
N ALA A 411 20.62 17.86 2.94
CA ALA A 411 19.46 18.61 3.44
C ALA A 411 18.82 19.54 2.39
N ALA A 412 18.55 19.06 1.17
CA ALA A 412 17.64 19.81 0.32
C ALA A 412 16.22 19.58 0.82
N THR A 413 15.63 20.65 1.34
CA THR A 413 14.20 20.72 1.57
C THR A 413 13.59 21.34 0.31
N LEU A 414 12.71 20.62 -0.38
CA LEU A 414 11.85 21.20 -1.41
C LEU A 414 10.63 21.80 -0.71
N THR A 415 10.37 23.08 -0.93
CA THR A 415 9.17 23.75 -0.40
C THR A 415 8.29 24.16 -1.56
N LEU A 416 7.03 23.73 -1.53
CA LEU A 416 6.00 24.11 -2.47
C LEU A 416 4.88 24.83 -1.72
N ASP A 417 4.45 25.96 -2.24
CA ASP A 417 3.46 26.84 -1.63
C ASP A 417 2.23 26.97 -2.53
N ASP A 418 1.03 26.88 -1.95
CA ASP A 418 -0.19 27.40 -2.55
C ASP A 418 -0.44 28.81 -2.00
N THR A 419 0.10 29.81 -2.71
CA THR A 419 0.05 31.21 -2.31
C THR A 419 -1.40 31.74 -2.27
N ASP A 420 -2.27 31.23 -3.13
CA ASP A 420 -3.67 31.66 -3.20
C ASP A 420 -4.44 31.12 -2.00
N SER A 421 -4.23 29.85 -1.62
CA SER A 421 -4.80 29.27 -0.40
C SER A 421 -4.23 29.94 0.86
N GLN A 422 -2.93 30.25 0.90
CA GLN A 422 -2.32 31.01 2.00
C GLN A 422 -2.96 32.41 2.15
N THR A 423 -3.20 33.09 1.03
CA THR A 423 -3.84 34.41 1.01
C THR A 423 -5.30 34.31 1.46
N ALA A 424 -6.04 33.32 0.97
CA ALA A 424 -7.45 33.13 1.30
C ALA A 424 -7.68 32.79 2.78
N VAL A 425 -6.82 31.95 3.37
CA VAL A 425 -6.92 31.55 4.79
C VAL A 425 -6.19 32.54 5.71
N GLY A 426 -5.28 33.36 5.18
CA GLY A 426 -4.50 34.34 5.94
C GLY A 426 -3.42 33.74 6.83
N GLN A 427 -3.03 32.48 6.60
CA GLN A 427 -1.98 31.78 7.35
C GLN A 427 -1.34 30.67 6.51
N THR A 428 -0.09 30.35 6.81
CA THR A 428 0.61 29.18 6.29
C THR A 428 0.40 27.98 7.20
N ARG A 429 -0.13 26.89 6.67
CA ARG A 429 -0.23 25.58 7.31
C ARG A 429 0.66 24.61 6.56
N ARG A 430 1.63 24.05 7.29
CA ARG A 430 2.71 23.25 6.73
C ARG A 430 2.46 21.76 6.96
N TYR A 431 2.55 20.99 5.87
CA TYR A 431 2.73 19.54 5.91
C TYR A 431 4.18 19.20 5.58
N ARG A 432 4.76 18.25 6.31
CA ARG A 432 6.12 17.75 6.06
C ARG A 432 6.02 16.35 5.47
N LEU A 433 6.39 16.23 4.20
CA LEU A 433 6.54 14.96 3.51
C LEU A 433 7.96 14.46 3.73
N LYS A 434 8.12 13.29 4.35
CA LYS A 434 9.43 12.67 4.50
C LYS A 434 9.63 11.68 3.35
N LEU A 435 10.53 11.99 2.43
CA LEU A 435 10.88 11.08 1.34
C LEU A 435 11.99 10.15 1.84
N SER A 436 11.58 8.97 2.31
CA SER A 436 12.45 7.92 2.85
C SER A 436 13.08 7.05 1.77
N TRP A 437 12.49 7.05 0.57
CA TRP A 437 13.08 6.51 -0.65
C TRP A 437 13.76 7.63 -1.45
N VAL A 438 14.77 7.26 -2.23
CA VAL A 438 15.51 8.22 -3.05
C VAL A 438 14.88 8.25 -4.44
N PHE A 439 14.53 9.46 -4.87
CA PHE A 439 13.95 9.77 -6.18
C PHE A 439 14.87 10.70 -6.97
N SER A 440 14.61 10.80 -8.28
CA SER A 440 15.10 11.91 -9.09
C SER A 440 14.53 13.25 -8.58
N THR A 441 15.16 14.39 -8.90
CA THR A 441 14.63 15.71 -8.50
C THR A 441 13.23 15.97 -9.06
N SER A 442 12.99 15.55 -10.31
CA SER A 442 11.68 15.62 -10.99
C SER A 442 10.65 14.78 -10.21
N GLY A 443 10.90 13.50 -9.98
CA GLY A 443 9.97 12.64 -9.26
C GLY A 443 9.71 13.07 -7.82
N ALA A 444 10.73 13.60 -7.14
CA ALA A 444 10.58 14.24 -5.84
C ALA A 444 9.62 15.44 -5.88
N THR A 445 9.74 16.27 -6.92
CA THR A 445 8.90 17.46 -7.12
C THR A 445 7.45 17.06 -7.41
N ASP A 446 7.25 16.12 -8.32
CA ASP A 446 5.92 15.62 -8.68
C ASP A 446 5.19 15.05 -7.45
N ARG A 447 5.91 14.30 -6.60
CA ARG A 447 5.36 13.76 -5.35
C ARG A 447 4.95 14.84 -4.37
N ALA A 448 5.81 15.83 -4.16
CA ALA A 448 5.49 16.96 -3.30
C ALA A 448 4.30 17.76 -3.87
N GLN A 449 4.21 17.90 -5.20
CA GLN A 449 3.07 18.54 -5.87
C GLN A 449 1.78 17.77 -5.68
N ARG A 450 1.77 16.44 -5.82
CA ARG A 450 0.58 15.61 -5.54
C ARG A 450 0.06 15.77 -4.12
N HIS A 451 0.96 15.77 -3.14
CA HIS A 451 0.58 16.02 -1.75
C HIS A 451 0.08 17.46 -1.57
N LEU A 452 0.68 18.46 -2.25
CA LEU A 452 0.18 19.83 -2.19
C LEU A 452 -1.22 19.92 -2.81
N MET A 453 -1.47 19.31 -3.96
CA MET A 453 -2.80 19.27 -4.58
C MET A 453 -3.83 18.64 -3.65
N ALA A 454 -3.48 17.53 -3.00
CA ALA A 454 -4.39 16.83 -2.09
C ALA A 454 -4.69 17.59 -0.79
N PHE A 455 -3.73 18.36 -0.27
CA PHE A 455 -3.84 19.01 1.04
C PHE A 455 -4.08 20.53 0.99
N ALA A 456 -3.87 21.17 -0.16
CA ALA A 456 -4.06 22.62 -0.30
C ALA A 456 -5.54 23.05 -0.19
N GLN A 457 -6.45 22.08 -0.11
CA GLN A 457 -7.88 22.27 0.16
C GLN A 457 -8.33 21.36 1.30
N GLU A 458 -9.39 21.77 2.00
CA GLU A 458 -10.00 20.94 3.04
C GLU A 458 -10.72 19.78 2.38
N VAL A 459 -10.16 18.56 2.51
CA VAL A 459 -10.73 17.34 1.94
C VAL A 459 -12.15 17.13 2.47
N GLU A 460 -13.14 17.10 1.60
CA GLU A 460 -14.51 16.75 1.95
C GLU A 460 -14.61 15.24 2.15
N MET A 461 -15.21 14.86 3.28
CA MET A 461 -15.48 13.48 3.62
C MET A 461 -16.98 13.25 3.74
N LEU A 462 -17.48 12.36 2.89
CA LEU A 462 -18.86 11.93 2.87
C LEU A 462 -19.08 10.84 3.91
N ASN A 463 -20.10 11.02 4.75
CA ASN A 463 -20.65 10.03 5.67
C ASN A 463 -22.11 9.80 5.29
N THR A 464 -22.44 8.61 4.78
CA THR A 464 -23.79 8.31 4.31
C THR A 464 -24.15 6.85 4.49
N THR A 465 -25.44 6.55 4.54
CA THR A 465 -25.94 5.18 4.48
C THR A 465 -26.54 4.93 3.11
N LEU A 466 -25.94 3.98 2.38
CA LEU A 466 -26.33 3.60 1.03
C LEU A 466 -27.09 2.27 1.01
N GLY A 467 -27.89 2.09 -0.03
CA GLY A 467 -28.71 0.91 -0.26
C GLY A 467 -27.92 -0.35 -0.65
N PRO A 468 -28.61 -1.40 -1.13
CA PRO A 468 -28.06 -2.75 -1.27
C PRO A 468 -26.80 -2.86 -2.14
N GLY A 469 -26.65 -2.00 -3.16
CA GLY A 469 -25.45 -1.97 -4.01
C GLY A 469 -24.17 -1.64 -3.25
N ALA A 470 -24.25 -0.91 -2.14
CA ALA A 470 -23.08 -0.54 -1.35
C ALA A 470 -22.53 -1.69 -0.48
N VAL A 471 -23.29 -2.77 -0.29
CA VAL A 471 -22.81 -3.96 0.45
C VAL A 471 -21.61 -4.61 -0.23
N THR A 472 -21.39 -4.31 -1.52
CA THR A 472 -20.26 -4.83 -2.27
C THR A 472 -18.99 -4.01 -2.17
N LEU A 473 -19.08 -2.77 -1.66
CA LEU A 473 -17.95 -1.87 -1.56
C LEU A 473 -16.95 -2.37 -0.51
N PHE A 474 -15.68 -2.16 -0.82
CA PHE A 474 -14.55 -2.42 0.05
C PHE A 474 -13.75 -1.12 0.23
N PRO A 475 -13.01 -0.94 1.33
CA PRO A 475 -12.08 0.19 1.44
C PRO A 475 -11.14 0.26 0.23
N GLY A 476 -10.91 1.47 -0.28
CA GLY A 476 -10.15 1.72 -1.50
C GLY A 476 -10.93 1.63 -2.80
N ASP A 477 -12.15 1.09 -2.79
CA ASP A 477 -13.03 1.16 -3.96
C ASP A 477 -13.47 2.59 -4.22
N GLN A 478 -13.75 2.88 -5.49
CA GLN A 478 -14.31 4.16 -5.92
C GLN A 478 -15.77 3.98 -6.34
N PHE A 479 -16.58 5.00 -6.10
CA PHE A 479 -17.96 5.07 -6.58
C PHE A 479 -18.29 6.49 -7.01
N GLN A 480 -19.29 6.62 -7.88
CA GLN A 480 -19.81 7.91 -8.30
C GLN A 480 -21.08 8.25 -7.54
N LEU A 481 -21.19 9.49 -7.06
CA LEU A 481 -22.41 9.99 -6.44
C LEU A 481 -23.06 11.07 -7.32
N ILE A 482 -24.27 10.80 -7.80
CA ILE A 482 -25.12 11.78 -8.49
C ILE A 482 -26.18 12.27 -7.50
N TYR A 483 -25.87 13.36 -6.81
CA TYR A 483 -26.78 13.99 -5.84
C TYR A 483 -26.48 15.47 -5.65
N SER A 484 -27.41 16.35 -6.04
CA SER A 484 -27.34 17.80 -5.77
C SER A 484 -25.99 18.41 -6.21
N LYS A 485 -25.22 19.03 -5.29
CA LYS A 485 -23.91 19.65 -5.59
C LYS A 485 -22.85 18.69 -6.14
N TYR A 486 -23.07 17.37 -6.04
CA TYR A 486 -22.16 16.34 -6.55
C TYR A 486 -22.54 15.83 -7.93
N GLU A 487 -23.65 16.33 -8.50
CA GLU A 487 -23.99 16.12 -9.90
C GLU A 487 -23.10 17.02 -10.77
N ILE A 488 -22.19 16.41 -11.52
CA ILE A 488 -21.37 17.13 -12.51
C ILE A 488 -22.18 17.26 -13.81
N LEU A 489 -22.78 16.14 -14.24
CA LEU A 489 -23.77 16.04 -15.32
C LEU A 489 -24.86 15.06 -14.89
N SER A 490 -26.01 15.06 -15.57
CA SER A 490 -27.14 14.16 -15.26
C SER A 490 -26.82 12.66 -15.34
N THR A 491 -25.66 12.31 -15.89
CA THR A 491 -25.13 10.95 -16.01
C THR A 491 -23.76 10.76 -15.37
N LEU A 492 -23.15 11.82 -14.83
CA LEU A 492 -21.80 11.81 -14.26
C LEU A 492 -21.81 12.39 -12.84
N GLY A 493 -21.47 11.55 -11.87
CA GLY A 493 -21.37 11.94 -10.46
C GLY A 493 -19.95 12.32 -10.05
N THR A 494 -19.84 12.92 -8.88
CA THR A 494 -18.54 13.17 -8.23
C THR A 494 -17.95 11.84 -7.75
N PRO A 495 -16.66 11.54 -8.01
CA PRO A 495 -16.03 10.31 -7.54
C PRO A 495 -15.67 10.40 -6.05
N PHE A 496 -15.94 9.32 -5.34
CA PHE A 496 -15.61 9.14 -3.94
C PHE A 496 -14.79 7.87 -3.75
N MET A 497 -13.73 7.93 -2.95
CA MET A 497 -12.97 6.74 -2.55
C MET A 497 -13.34 6.33 -1.15
N VAL A 498 -13.77 5.08 -1.04
CA VAL A 498 -14.23 4.47 0.19
C VAL A 498 -13.08 4.35 1.19
N ARG A 499 -13.33 4.81 2.41
CA ARG A 499 -12.40 4.72 3.54
C ARG A 499 -12.91 3.81 4.61
N ASP A 500 -14.13 4.00 5.07
CA ASP A 500 -14.77 3.08 6.01
C ASP A 500 -16.05 2.52 5.39
N VAL A 501 -16.25 1.21 5.54
CA VAL A 501 -17.48 0.52 5.15
C VAL A 501 -17.97 -0.31 6.31
N ALA A 502 -19.22 -0.09 6.70
CA ALA A 502 -19.91 -0.93 7.66
C ALA A 502 -21.25 -1.42 7.07
N PRO A 503 -21.26 -2.59 6.40
CA PRO A 503 -22.49 -3.17 5.87
C PRO A 503 -23.34 -3.72 7.02
N HIS A 504 -24.59 -3.28 7.10
CA HIS A 504 -25.60 -3.84 7.98
C HIS A 504 -26.41 -4.88 7.21
N ILE A 505 -25.97 -6.14 7.31
CA ILE A 505 -26.44 -7.22 6.43
C ILE A 505 -27.96 -7.48 6.58
N GLU A 506 -28.54 -7.28 7.76
CA GLU A 506 -29.99 -7.48 7.96
C GLU A 506 -30.86 -6.46 7.21
N THR A 507 -30.38 -5.22 7.09
CA THR A 507 -31.13 -4.11 6.49
C THR A 507 -30.66 -3.79 5.08
N MET A 508 -29.56 -4.40 4.63
CA MET A 508 -28.90 -4.14 3.36
C MET A 508 -28.51 -2.68 3.17
N LEU A 509 -28.30 -2.00 4.29
CA LEU A 509 -27.82 -0.64 4.35
C LEU A 509 -26.35 -0.67 4.69
N THR A 510 -25.55 0.11 3.99
CA THR A 510 -24.11 0.19 4.24
C THR A 510 -23.77 1.60 4.64
N GLN A 511 -23.22 1.75 5.85
CA GLN A 511 -22.60 3.00 6.23
C GLN A 511 -21.26 3.11 5.50
N VAL A 512 -21.09 4.21 4.78
CA VAL A 512 -19.89 4.49 3.99
C VAL A 512 -19.33 5.84 4.45
N ARG A 513 -18.04 5.83 4.71
CA ARG A 513 -17.20 7.02 4.88
C ARG A 513 -16.23 7.08 3.72
N ALA A 514 -16.23 8.16 2.94
CA ALA A 514 -15.45 8.25 1.71
C ALA A 514 -14.86 9.64 1.48
N TRP A 515 -13.64 9.72 0.93
CA TRP A 515 -13.04 10.97 0.48
C TRP A 515 -13.62 11.40 -0.85
N ASN A 516 -13.93 12.68 -0.98
CA ASN A 516 -14.22 13.29 -2.27
C ASN A 516 -12.92 13.38 -3.08
N LEU A 517 -12.79 12.56 -4.13
CA LEU A 517 -11.58 12.54 -4.95
C LEU A 517 -11.46 13.76 -5.85
N ASP A 518 -12.55 14.50 -6.04
CA ASP A 518 -12.53 15.77 -6.76
C ASP A 518 -11.68 16.83 -6.05
N ASP A 519 -11.56 16.76 -4.72
CA ASP A 519 -10.71 17.68 -3.94
C ASP A 519 -9.22 17.41 -4.14
N PHE A 520 -8.86 16.24 -4.68
CA PHE A 520 -7.48 15.90 -5.05
C PHE A 520 -7.12 16.32 -6.48
N SER A 521 -8.08 16.89 -7.23
CA SER A 521 -7.86 17.33 -8.61
C SER A 521 -7.25 18.74 -8.67
N ALA A 522 -6.48 19.01 -9.72
CA ALA A 522 -5.75 20.25 -9.92
C ALA A 522 -6.63 21.48 -10.26
N LYS A 523 -7.90 21.55 -9.84
CA LYS A 523 -8.87 22.62 -10.18
C LYS A 523 -8.41 24.07 -9.93
N ARG A 524 -7.25 24.27 -9.28
CA ARG A 524 -6.55 25.55 -9.15
C ARG A 524 -5.11 25.58 -9.69
N TYR A 525 -4.50 24.43 -9.93
CA TYR A 525 -3.06 24.30 -10.16
C TYR A 525 -2.79 23.88 -11.61
N GLN A 526 -3.09 24.77 -12.56
CA GLN A 526 -2.34 24.76 -13.82
C GLN A 526 -1.30 25.86 -13.73
N ALA A 527 -0.03 25.49 -13.84
CA ALA A 527 1.01 26.48 -14.07
C ALA A 527 0.74 27.18 -15.40
N ASP A 528 0.90 28.51 -15.46
CA ASP A 528 0.82 29.25 -16.72
C ASP A 528 1.74 28.61 -17.77
N GLY A 529 1.15 28.07 -18.85
CA GLY A 529 1.88 27.42 -19.96
C GLY A 529 1.84 25.89 -20.01
N SER A 530 0.91 25.23 -19.32
CA SER A 530 0.67 23.78 -19.45
C SER A 530 0.39 23.36 -20.90
N ALA A 531 0.85 22.17 -21.28
CA ALA A 531 0.80 21.68 -22.67
C ALA A 531 -0.63 21.31 -23.10
N SER A 532 -0.99 21.63 -24.35
CA SER A 532 -2.23 21.13 -24.95
C SER A 532 -2.07 19.65 -25.31
N TRP A 533 -2.90 18.81 -24.72
CA TRP A 533 -2.85 17.37 -24.96
C TRP A 533 -3.53 17.02 -26.28
N THR A 534 -2.79 16.39 -27.19
CA THR A 534 -3.37 15.75 -28.37
C THR A 534 -3.36 14.24 -28.16
N GLY A 535 -4.54 13.62 -28.03
CA GLY A 535 -4.88 12.19 -28.24
C GLY A 535 -3.98 11.03 -27.76
N GLY A 536 -2.84 11.24 -27.09
CA GLY A 536 -1.83 10.20 -26.85
C GLY A 536 -1.02 10.35 -25.56
N ALA A 537 -1.51 11.11 -24.57
CA ALA A 537 -0.85 11.27 -23.27
C ALA A 537 -0.91 9.98 -22.43
N THR A 538 0.19 9.63 -21.75
CA THR A 538 0.27 8.51 -20.79
C THR A 538 -0.53 8.80 -19.52
N ALA A 539 -1.04 7.78 -18.80
CA ALA A 539 -1.76 7.98 -17.53
C ALA A 539 -0.99 8.87 -16.53
N TYR A 540 0.33 8.64 -16.37
CA TYR A 540 1.22 9.49 -15.59
C TYR A 540 1.20 10.99 -15.99
N ALA A 541 1.10 11.28 -17.29
CA ALA A 541 1.12 12.65 -17.80
C ALA A 541 -0.23 13.37 -17.54
N LYS A 542 -1.31 12.60 -17.47
CA LYS A 542 -2.63 13.10 -17.12
C LYS A 542 -2.77 13.28 -15.60
N GLU A 543 -2.17 12.38 -14.81
CA GLU A 543 -2.03 12.46 -13.36
C GLU A 543 -1.26 13.71 -12.87
N VAL A 544 -0.24 14.15 -13.63
CA VAL A 544 0.56 15.34 -13.28
C VAL A 544 -0.11 16.67 -13.65
N ASP A 545 -0.83 16.73 -14.78
CA ASP A 545 -1.31 18.01 -15.36
C ASP A 545 -2.84 18.23 -15.34
N GLY A 546 -3.62 17.22 -14.94
CA GLY A 546 -4.99 17.34 -14.46
C GLY A 546 -6.11 17.69 -15.47
N PHE A 547 -5.84 18.20 -16.68
CA PHE A 547 -6.89 18.51 -17.67
C PHE A 547 -6.44 18.43 -19.15
N TYR A 548 -7.38 18.08 -20.04
CA TYR A 548 -7.30 18.41 -21.47
C TYR A 548 -7.58 19.91 -21.66
N ALA A 549 -6.58 20.66 -22.09
CA ALA A 549 -6.74 22.03 -22.54
C ALA A 549 -6.93 22.09 -24.05
N ASP A 550 -7.82 22.97 -24.51
CA ASP A 550 -7.99 23.33 -25.92
C ASP A 550 -6.70 23.99 -26.46
N ALA A 551 -6.71 24.36 -27.75
CA ALA A 551 -5.57 25.03 -28.38
C ALA A 551 -5.19 26.39 -27.75
N ASN A 552 -6.03 26.93 -26.84
CA ASN A 552 -5.84 28.19 -26.14
C ASN A 552 -5.47 28.01 -24.66
N GLY A 553 -5.39 26.78 -24.15
CA GLY A 553 -5.08 26.54 -22.73
C GLY A 553 -6.31 26.49 -21.82
N GLU A 554 -7.54 26.52 -22.36
CA GLU A 554 -8.78 26.45 -21.56
C GLU A 554 -9.35 25.02 -21.57
N ALA A 555 -9.98 24.57 -20.48
CA ALA A 555 -10.64 23.25 -20.44
C ALA A 555 -11.73 23.17 -21.52
N ASP A 556 -11.65 22.23 -22.48
CA ASP A 556 -12.59 22.13 -23.61
C ASP A 556 -13.92 21.48 -23.15
N PRO A 557 -15.03 22.25 -23.05
CA PRO A 557 -16.33 21.74 -22.62
C PRO A 557 -17.14 21.10 -23.77
N GLY A 558 -16.65 21.15 -25.01
CA GLY A 558 -17.34 20.69 -26.21
C GLY A 558 -16.96 19.30 -26.69
N ASP A 559 -15.89 18.71 -26.15
CA ASP A 559 -15.46 17.36 -26.51
C ASP A 559 -16.14 16.29 -25.63
N ALA A 560 -16.83 15.34 -26.26
CA ALA A 560 -17.50 14.24 -25.54
C ALA A 560 -16.48 13.29 -24.88
N THR A 561 -15.22 13.28 -25.37
CA THR A 561 -14.12 12.61 -24.70
C THR A 561 -13.56 13.41 -23.53
N SER A 562 -13.56 14.75 -23.54
CA SER A 562 -13.06 15.54 -22.41
C SER A 562 -13.99 15.49 -21.19
N GLY A 563 -15.32 15.42 -21.39
CA GLY A 563 -16.29 15.21 -20.30
C GLY A 563 -16.27 13.80 -19.69
N GLY A 564 -15.84 12.80 -20.46
CA GLY A 564 -15.63 11.43 -19.99
C GLY A 564 -14.23 11.19 -19.41
N GLN A 565 -13.28 12.09 -19.68
CA GLN A 565 -11.86 11.97 -19.29
C GLN A 565 -11.41 12.96 -18.20
N VAL A 566 -12.34 13.54 -17.45
CA VAL A 566 -12.09 14.48 -16.33
C VAL A 566 -11.32 13.84 -15.16
N TYR A 567 -11.13 12.52 -15.19
CA TYR A 567 -10.21 11.80 -14.30
C TYR A 567 -9.52 10.70 -15.11
N PHE A 568 -8.30 10.95 -15.58
CA PHE A 568 -7.37 9.94 -16.08
C PHE A 568 -5.95 10.34 -15.77
#